data_AF-A0A2E0RS63-F1
#
_entry.id   AF-A0A2E0RS63-F1
#
_cell.length_a   1.000
_cell.length_b   1.000
_cell.length_c   1.000
_cell.angle_alpha   90.00
_cell.angle_beta   90.00
_cell.angle_gamma   90.00
#
_symmetry.space_group_name_H-M   'P 1'
#
loop_
_entity.id
_entity.type
_entity.pdbx_description
1 polymer ?
#
loop_
_entity_poly.entity_id
_entity_poly.type
_entity_poly.pdbx_seq_one_letter_code
_entity_poly.pdbx_strand_id
1 'polypeptide(L)'
;MFRQVRSRIFVPIVFYTALPELASDCGLPPFVQVVSKNTGDEVDALREAVNLALHSTFQQLRARFDQHIEHVKRDFMIDFVEQHWDELHQEQRRSDVAHLLVRRLAASLEGGASLFADLLEGTEPAEVGALVHPMRYYIVPPLDDRRTGDVLVFHEVDANGEPAEEWYVVLTPSCDFVPTRLKADHTVMVACDLLEDTKEYKEWSEAGDDGKESARKKVESIMRNNRFKSQSERFHFLPAAWDVPNLVVDFQRWRHITTATLDGAERVATIDSPFVEALVSRFTRYFNRVGTPDLDVNVAIDRLT
;
A
#
# COMPACT_ATOMS: atom_id res chain seq x y z
N MET A 1 3.50 -33.87 6.03
CA MET A 1 2.17 -33.63 5.44
C MET A 1 1.70 -32.18 5.62
N PHE A 2 1.47 -31.66 6.84
CA PHE A 2 1.03 -30.27 7.07
C PHE A 2 1.82 -29.20 6.29
N ARG A 3 3.16 -29.19 6.45
CA ARG A 3 4.04 -28.25 5.74
C ARG A 3 3.96 -28.38 4.21
N GLN A 4 3.70 -29.58 3.70
CA GLN A 4 3.54 -29.84 2.25
C GLN A 4 2.21 -29.33 1.70
N VAL A 5 1.14 -29.33 2.52
CA VAL A 5 -0.14 -28.72 2.14
C VAL A 5 0.02 -27.20 2.09
N ARG A 6 0.58 -26.60 3.15
CA ARG A 6 0.80 -25.14 3.22
C ARG A 6 1.75 -24.60 2.14
N SER A 7 2.66 -25.42 1.60
CA SER A 7 3.53 -24.99 0.52
C SER A 7 2.86 -24.97 -0.86
N ARG A 8 1.62 -25.45 -0.99
CA ARG A 8 0.91 -25.56 -2.27
C ARG A 8 -0.37 -24.74 -2.31
N ILE A 9 -1.07 -24.64 -1.18
CA ILE A 9 -2.36 -23.97 -1.12
C ILE A 9 -2.59 -23.36 0.26
N PHE A 10 -3.18 -22.18 0.27
CA PHE A 10 -3.69 -21.55 1.48
C PHE A 10 -5.09 -22.10 1.79
N VAL A 11 -5.17 -23.00 2.75
CA VAL A 11 -6.42 -23.60 3.24
C VAL A 11 -6.36 -23.76 4.77
N PRO A 12 -7.44 -23.49 5.50
CA PRO A 12 -7.53 -23.80 6.92
C PRO A 12 -7.37 -25.29 7.16
N ILE A 13 -6.68 -25.66 8.24
CA ILE A 13 -6.41 -27.05 8.61
C ILE A 13 -6.89 -27.27 10.04
N VAL A 14 -7.76 -28.25 10.22
CA VAL A 14 -8.18 -28.72 11.55
C VAL A 14 -7.55 -30.08 11.80
N PHE A 15 -6.62 -30.15 12.75
CA PHE A 15 -6.04 -31.40 13.23
C PHE A 15 -6.99 -32.03 14.24
N TYR A 16 -7.60 -33.16 13.90
CA TYR A 16 -8.38 -33.96 14.83
C TYR A 16 -7.58 -35.18 15.29
N THR A 17 -7.01 -35.13 16.50
CA THR A 17 -5.96 -36.07 16.93
C THR A 17 -6.06 -36.45 18.41
N ALA A 18 -5.63 -37.67 18.75
CA ALA A 18 -5.48 -38.11 20.15
C ALA A 18 -4.14 -37.69 20.77
N LEU A 19 -3.27 -37.05 19.98
CA LEU A 19 -1.95 -36.54 20.39
C LEU A 19 -1.84 -35.04 20.03
N PRO A 20 -2.60 -34.15 20.69
CA PRO A 20 -2.66 -32.72 20.35
C PRO A 20 -1.31 -32.01 20.54
N GLU A 21 -0.49 -32.46 21.49
CA GLU A 21 0.87 -31.96 21.76
C GLU A 21 1.82 -32.04 20.56
N LEU A 22 1.58 -32.93 19.58
CA LEU A 22 2.42 -33.00 18.37
C LEU A 22 2.12 -31.87 17.37
N ALA A 23 1.03 -31.13 17.57
CA ALA A 23 0.59 -30.05 16.70
C ALA A 23 0.34 -28.73 17.43
N SER A 24 0.61 -28.65 18.74
CA SER A 24 0.41 -27.45 19.56
C SER A 24 1.15 -26.23 19.00
N ASP A 25 2.38 -26.44 18.55
CA ASP A 25 3.26 -25.38 18.04
C ASP A 25 2.82 -24.85 16.66
N CYS A 26 1.86 -25.53 16.02
CA CYS A 26 1.27 -25.12 14.75
C CYS A 26 -0.03 -24.32 14.94
N GLY A 27 -0.57 -24.24 16.16
CA GLY A 27 -1.86 -23.63 16.45
C GLY A 27 -1.90 -22.15 16.09
N LEU A 28 -2.74 -21.79 15.13
CA LEU A 28 -2.99 -20.41 14.71
C LEU A 28 -4.44 -20.28 14.25
N PRO A 29 -5.42 -20.25 15.17
CA PRO A 29 -6.83 -20.08 14.80
C PRO A 29 -7.06 -18.75 14.04
N PRO A 30 -7.94 -18.72 13.02
CA PRO A 30 -8.77 -19.82 12.53
C PRO A 30 -8.07 -20.76 11.52
N PHE A 31 -6.84 -20.43 11.11
CA PHE A 31 -6.13 -21.08 10.00
C PHE A 31 -5.60 -22.48 10.33
N VAL A 32 -5.12 -22.69 11.55
CA VAL A 32 -4.65 -23.98 12.02
C VAL A 32 -5.19 -24.21 13.41
N GLN A 33 -6.04 -25.22 13.54
CA GLN A 33 -6.70 -25.56 14.79
C GLN A 33 -6.38 -27.00 15.16
N VAL A 34 -6.24 -27.27 16.45
CA VAL A 34 -5.96 -28.61 16.98
C VAL A 34 -7.08 -28.99 17.93
N VAL A 35 -7.80 -30.05 17.60
CA VAL A 35 -8.92 -30.59 18.36
C VAL A 35 -8.50 -31.97 18.88
N SER A 36 -8.54 -32.12 20.20
CA SER A 36 -8.16 -33.36 20.89
C SER A 36 -9.29 -34.39 20.84
N LYS A 37 -8.95 -35.66 20.67
CA LYS A 37 -9.86 -36.81 20.80
C LYS A 37 -10.04 -37.33 22.23
N ASN A 38 -9.32 -36.72 23.17
CA ASN A 38 -9.29 -37.19 24.55
C ASN A 38 -10.23 -36.37 25.46
N THR A 39 -11.03 -35.48 24.87
CA THR A 39 -11.99 -34.62 25.57
C THR A 39 -13.41 -35.16 25.38
N GLY A 40 -14.24 -35.10 26.43
CA GLY A 40 -15.63 -35.56 26.38
C GLY A 40 -16.51 -34.83 25.34
N ASP A 41 -16.11 -33.61 24.97
CA ASP A 41 -16.84 -32.73 24.03
C ASP A 41 -16.16 -32.65 22.66
N GLU A 42 -15.40 -33.68 22.26
CA GLU A 42 -14.57 -33.68 21.04
C GLU A 42 -15.34 -33.37 19.74
N VAL A 43 -16.61 -33.81 19.65
CA VAL A 43 -17.45 -33.65 18.46
C VAL A 43 -17.89 -32.20 18.31
N ASP A 44 -18.29 -31.56 19.40
CA ASP A 44 -18.71 -30.16 19.39
C ASP A 44 -17.51 -29.25 19.13
N ALA A 45 -16.37 -29.50 19.77
CA ALA A 45 -15.13 -28.78 19.51
C ALA A 45 -14.65 -28.91 18.04
N LEU A 46 -14.78 -30.10 17.45
CA LEU A 46 -14.45 -30.30 16.03
C LEU A 46 -15.40 -29.50 15.14
N ARG A 47 -16.69 -29.51 15.44
CA ARG A 47 -17.71 -28.79 14.68
C ARG A 47 -17.50 -27.28 14.74
N GLU A 48 -17.19 -26.74 15.91
CA GLU A 48 -16.84 -25.33 16.08
C GLU A 48 -15.59 -24.96 15.28
N ALA A 49 -14.53 -25.75 15.37
CA ALA A 49 -13.29 -25.50 14.63
C ALA A 49 -13.51 -25.51 13.12
N VAL A 50 -14.28 -26.47 12.60
CA VAL A 50 -14.64 -26.55 11.18
C VAL A 50 -15.52 -25.37 10.76
N ASN A 51 -16.51 -25.00 11.57
CA ASN A 51 -17.37 -23.85 11.28
C ASN A 51 -16.58 -22.55 11.23
N LEU A 52 -15.68 -22.33 12.20
CA LEU A 52 -14.81 -21.17 12.25
C LEU A 52 -13.87 -21.12 11.03
N ALA A 53 -13.32 -22.27 10.62
CA ALA A 53 -12.49 -22.38 9.43
C ALA A 53 -13.27 -22.02 8.15
N LEU A 54 -14.45 -22.61 7.95
CA LEU A 54 -15.27 -22.47 6.73
C LEU A 54 -15.91 -21.08 6.60
N HIS A 55 -16.38 -20.50 7.70
CA HIS A 55 -17.09 -19.23 7.69
C HIS A 55 -16.17 -18.03 7.98
N SER A 56 -14.87 -18.26 8.18
CA SER A 56 -13.90 -17.17 8.32
C SER A 56 -13.95 -16.21 7.11
N THR A 57 -13.81 -14.91 7.37
CA THR A 57 -13.75 -13.87 6.34
C THR A 57 -12.71 -14.20 5.26
N PHE A 58 -11.60 -14.83 5.63
CA PHE A 58 -10.57 -15.25 4.68
C PHE A 58 -11.02 -16.29 3.65
N GLN A 59 -11.85 -17.27 4.06
CA GLN A 59 -12.41 -18.22 3.08
C GLN A 59 -13.40 -17.55 2.15
N GLN A 60 -14.20 -16.63 2.68
CA GLN A 60 -15.13 -15.85 1.87
C GLN A 60 -14.38 -14.95 0.86
N LEU A 61 -13.33 -14.26 1.30
CA LEU A 61 -12.44 -13.46 0.44
C LEU A 61 -11.85 -14.32 -0.69
N ARG A 62 -11.26 -15.46 -0.35
CA ARG A 62 -10.69 -16.39 -1.35
C ARG A 62 -11.75 -16.82 -2.37
N ALA A 63 -12.92 -17.26 -1.91
CA ALA A 63 -13.98 -17.72 -2.80
C ALA A 63 -14.43 -16.61 -3.75
N ARG A 64 -14.54 -15.35 -3.27
CA ARG A 64 -14.88 -14.20 -4.11
C ARG A 64 -13.78 -13.88 -5.13
N PHE A 65 -12.51 -13.94 -4.73
CA PHE A 65 -11.38 -13.81 -5.66
C PHE A 65 -11.42 -14.88 -6.76
N ASP A 66 -11.57 -16.15 -6.39
CA ASP A 66 -11.62 -17.27 -7.33
C ASP A 66 -12.79 -17.08 -8.32
N GLN A 67 -13.97 -16.73 -7.83
CA GLN A 67 -15.15 -16.46 -8.66
C GLN A 67 -14.93 -15.29 -9.63
N HIS A 68 -14.32 -14.19 -9.18
CA HIS A 68 -14.05 -13.03 -10.01
C HIS A 68 -13.02 -13.32 -11.10
N ILE A 69 -11.94 -14.01 -10.77
CA ILE A 69 -10.93 -14.43 -11.75
C ILE A 69 -11.57 -15.33 -12.81
N GLU A 70 -12.36 -16.32 -12.38
CA GLU A 70 -13.06 -17.21 -13.30
C GLU A 70 -14.05 -16.46 -14.20
N HIS A 71 -14.78 -15.49 -13.64
CA HIS A 71 -15.71 -14.65 -14.40
C HIS A 71 -14.99 -13.82 -15.47
N VAL A 72 -13.96 -13.05 -15.09
CA VAL A 72 -13.19 -12.21 -16.02
C VAL A 72 -12.51 -13.07 -17.10
N LYS A 73 -11.94 -14.21 -16.71
CA LYS A 73 -11.33 -15.17 -17.64
C LYS A 73 -12.37 -15.70 -18.62
N ARG A 74 -13.49 -16.23 -18.13
CA ARG A 74 -14.53 -16.81 -18.99
C ARG A 74 -15.05 -15.78 -19.99
N ASP A 75 -15.40 -14.59 -19.52
CA ASP A 75 -15.95 -13.53 -20.37
C ASP A 75 -14.89 -13.06 -21.39
N PHE A 76 -13.61 -12.95 -21.01
CA PHE A 76 -12.54 -12.67 -21.98
C PHE A 76 -12.39 -13.77 -23.04
N MET A 77 -12.43 -15.04 -22.63
CA MET A 77 -12.27 -16.16 -23.54
C MET A 77 -13.43 -16.25 -24.53
N ILE A 78 -14.67 -16.07 -24.06
CA ILE A 78 -15.88 -16.15 -24.91
C ILE A 78 -16.03 -14.89 -25.76
N ASP A 79 -16.00 -13.71 -25.16
CA ASP A 79 -16.37 -12.48 -25.86
C ASP A 79 -15.25 -11.94 -26.76
N PHE A 80 -13.99 -12.31 -26.50
CA PHE A 80 -12.86 -11.84 -27.28
C PHE A 80 -12.11 -12.98 -27.97
N VAL A 81 -11.61 -13.97 -27.23
CA VAL A 81 -10.71 -14.98 -27.83
C VAL A 81 -11.43 -15.86 -28.85
N GLU A 82 -12.64 -16.35 -28.54
CA GLU A 82 -13.43 -17.18 -29.45
C GLU A 82 -13.74 -16.45 -30.76
N GLN A 83 -14.13 -15.18 -30.68
CA GLN A 83 -14.48 -14.36 -31.85
C GLN A 83 -13.29 -14.04 -32.76
N HIS A 84 -12.07 -14.04 -32.21
CA HIS A 84 -10.84 -13.69 -32.93
C HIS A 84 -9.90 -14.89 -33.08
N TRP A 85 -10.40 -16.12 -32.94
CA TRP A 85 -9.57 -17.32 -32.88
C TRP A 85 -8.70 -17.50 -34.14
N ASP A 86 -9.26 -17.24 -35.33
CA ASP A 86 -8.55 -17.36 -36.61
C ASP A 86 -7.31 -16.46 -36.72
N GLU A 87 -7.29 -15.35 -35.97
CA GLU A 87 -6.13 -14.46 -35.89
C GLU A 87 -5.18 -14.84 -34.76
N LEU A 88 -5.73 -15.27 -33.62
CA LEU A 88 -4.98 -15.48 -32.37
C LEU A 88 -4.28 -16.84 -32.29
N HIS A 89 -4.76 -17.87 -33.00
CA HIS A 89 -4.17 -19.21 -32.97
C HIS A 89 -2.80 -19.31 -33.68
N GLN A 90 -2.44 -18.28 -34.44
CA GLN A 90 -1.17 -18.17 -35.14
C GLN A 90 -0.01 -18.15 -34.15
N GLU A 91 1.06 -18.89 -34.45
CA GLU A 91 2.17 -19.15 -33.52
C GLU A 91 2.82 -17.86 -32.97
N GLN A 92 2.84 -16.80 -33.78
CA GLN A 92 3.39 -15.49 -33.44
C GLN A 92 2.56 -14.71 -32.40
N ARG A 93 1.28 -15.05 -32.19
CA ARG A 93 0.35 -14.32 -31.31
C ARG A 93 -0.12 -15.12 -30.09
N ARG A 94 0.39 -16.34 -29.91
CA ARG A 94 -0.01 -17.21 -28.78
C ARG A 94 0.27 -16.58 -27.42
N SER A 95 1.36 -15.83 -27.28
CA SER A 95 1.68 -15.10 -26.04
C SER A 95 0.76 -13.90 -25.80
N ASP A 96 0.19 -13.31 -26.85
CA ASP A 96 -0.61 -12.08 -26.75
C ASP A 96 -1.88 -12.34 -25.94
N VAL A 97 -2.52 -13.50 -26.15
CA VAL A 97 -3.73 -13.89 -25.41
C VAL A 97 -3.46 -13.92 -23.91
N ALA A 98 -2.34 -14.50 -23.50
CA ALA A 98 -1.95 -14.54 -22.09
C ALA A 98 -1.70 -13.14 -21.53
N HIS A 99 -0.97 -12.28 -22.25
CA HIS A 99 -0.72 -10.90 -21.81
C HIS A 99 -2.00 -10.07 -21.73
N LEU A 100 -2.92 -10.21 -22.69
CA LEU A 100 -4.20 -9.51 -22.69
C LEU A 100 -5.08 -9.94 -21.53
N LEU A 101 -5.16 -11.25 -21.25
CA LEU A 101 -5.90 -11.77 -20.11
C LEU A 101 -5.33 -11.23 -18.79
N VAL A 102 -4.00 -11.26 -18.60
CA VAL A 102 -3.34 -10.72 -17.40
C VAL A 102 -3.65 -9.23 -17.23
N ARG A 103 -3.61 -8.44 -18.31
CA ARG A 103 -3.95 -7.01 -18.25
C ARG A 103 -5.41 -6.77 -17.90
N ARG A 104 -6.34 -7.57 -18.44
CA ARG A 104 -7.77 -7.46 -18.13
C ARG A 104 -8.05 -7.85 -16.68
N LEU A 105 -7.40 -8.90 -16.18
CA LEU A 105 -7.46 -9.26 -14.76
C LEU A 105 -6.93 -8.13 -13.87
N ALA A 106 -5.75 -7.59 -14.16
CA ALA A 106 -5.17 -6.47 -13.39
C ALA A 106 -6.12 -5.27 -13.35
N ALA A 107 -6.65 -4.84 -14.50
CA ALA A 107 -7.61 -3.74 -14.57
C ALA A 107 -8.90 -4.04 -13.78
N SER A 108 -9.39 -5.28 -13.82
CA SER A 108 -10.59 -5.67 -13.07
C SER A 108 -10.38 -5.65 -11.54
N LEU A 109 -9.14 -5.85 -11.08
CA LEU A 109 -8.78 -5.86 -9.65
C LEU A 109 -8.50 -4.46 -9.11
N GLU A 110 -8.18 -3.50 -9.98
CA GLU A 110 -7.93 -2.10 -9.61
C GLU A 110 -9.17 -1.41 -9.00
N GLY A 111 -10.39 -1.88 -9.30
CA GLY A 111 -11.63 -1.43 -8.64
C GLY A 111 -11.96 -2.15 -7.32
N GLY A 112 -11.02 -2.95 -6.78
CA GLY A 112 -11.23 -4.07 -5.85
C GLY A 112 -12.01 -3.83 -4.55
N ALA A 113 -12.34 -2.58 -4.17
CA ALA A 113 -13.24 -2.33 -3.04
C ALA A 113 -14.66 -2.87 -3.30
N SER A 114 -15.15 -2.73 -4.54
CA SER A 114 -16.46 -3.25 -4.97
C SER A 114 -16.54 -4.78 -4.94
N LEU A 115 -15.42 -5.48 -5.18
CA LEU A 115 -15.35 -6.94 -5.19
C LEU A 115 -15.68 -7.55 -3.81
N PHE A 116 -15.41 -6.80 -2.74
CA PHE A 116 -15.58 -7.26 -1.36
C PHE A 116 -16.59 -6.44 -0.57
N ALA A 117 -17.37 -5.58 -1.21
CA ALA A 117 -18.29 -4.65 -0.52
C ALA A 117 -19.21 -5.36 0.48
N ASP A 118 -19.85 -6.47 0.09
CA ASP A 118 -20.72 -7.28 0.96
C ASP A 118 -19.98 -7.92 2.15
N LEU A 119 -18.67 -8.14 2.03
CA LEU A 119 -17.83 -8.71 3.10
C LEU A 119 -17.32 -7.63 4.07
N LEU A 120 -17.46 -6.36 3.70
CA LEU A 120 -17.02 -5.19 4.45
C LEU A 120 -18.18 -4.50 5.19
N GLU A 121 -19.36 -5.12 5.25
CA GLU A 121 -20.54 -4.60 5.98
C GLU A 121 -20.16 -4.22 7.43
N GLY A 122 -20.34 -2.94 7.78
CA GLY A 122 -20.00 -2.37 9.09
C GLY A 122 -18.73 -1.52 9.14
N THR A 123 -17.90 -1.56 8.09
CA THR A 123 -16.83 -0.58 7.83
C THR A 123 -17.25 0.31 6.68
N GLU A 124 -18.03 1.36 6.97
CA GLU A 124 -18.53 2.27 5.94
C GLU A 124 -17.44 3.24 5.42
N PRO A 125 -17.52 3.69 4.15
CA PRO A 125 -18.54 3.34 3.17
C PRO A 125 -17.98 2.67 1.90
N ALA A 126 -18.87 1.87 1.27
CA ALA A 126 -18.95 1.71 -0.18
C ALA A 126 -18.56 3.01 -0.89
N GLU A 127 -17.76 2.93 -1.95
CA GLU A 127 -17.26 4.07 -2.73
C GLU A 127 -18.21 5.29 -2.74
N VAL A 128 -18.05 6.22 -1.79
CA VAL A 128 -18.70 7.53 -1.84
C VAL A 128 -17.83 8.39 -2.77
N GLY A 129 -17.93 8.10 -4.07
CA GLY A 129 -17.24 8.83 -5.13
C GLY A 129 -15.72 8.60 -5.23
N ALA A 130 -15.01 9.61 -5.75
CA ALA A 130 -13.58 9.58 -6.12
C ALA A 130 -12.58 9.53 -4.94
N LEU A 131 -13.03 9.13 -3.74
CA LEU A 131 -12.18 9.03 -2.56
C LEU A 131 -11.54 7.65 -2.47
N VAL A 132 -10.24 7.61 -2.18
CA VAL A 132 -9.45 6.38 -2.13
C VAL A 132 -9.13 6.01 -0.67
N HIS A 133 -9.36 4.75 -0.30
CA HIS A 133 -9.00 4.22 1.02
C HIS A 133 -7.47 4.23 1.24
N PRO A 134 -6.95 4.63 2.41
CA PRO A 134 -5.50 4.69 2.70
C PRO A 134 -4.71 3.43 2.35
N MET A 135 -5.26 2.24 2.60
CA MET A 135 -4.63 0.95 2.26
C MET A 135 -4.31 0.80 0.76
N ARG A 136 -4.94 1.59 -0.13
CA ARG A 136 -4.64 1.58 -1.57
C ARG A 136 -3.43 2.43 -1.95
N TYR A 137 -2.87 3.22 -1.04
CA TYR A 137 -1.64 3.96 -1.31
C TYR A 137 -0.41 3.05 -1.40
N TYR A 138 -0.50 1.83 -0.88
CA TYR A 138 0.66 0.98 -0.69
C TYR A 138 0.41 -0.46 -1.15
N ILE A 139 1.48 -1.09 -1.61
CA ILE A 139 1.60 -2.53 -1.77
C ILE A 139 2.34 -3.07 -0.53
N VAL A 140 1.67 -3.96 0.20
CA VAL A 140 2.17 -4.61 1.42
C VAL A 140 1.96 -6.13 1.30
N PRO A 141 2.99 -6.97 1.50
CA PRO A 141 4.40 -6.61 1.71
C PRO A 141 4.99 -5.90 0.47
N PRO A 142 6.10 -5.16 0.62
CA PRO A 142 6.73 -4.50 -0.51
C PRO A 142 7.16 -5.50 -1.58
N LEU A 143 7.18 -5.04 -2.82
CA LEU A 143 7.57 -5.88 -3.96
C LEU A 143 9.05 -6.29 -3.86
N ASP A 144 9.38 -7.46 -4.41
CA ASP A 144 10.70 -8.10 -4.21
C ASP A 144 11.86 -7.16 -4.52
N ASP A 145 11.87 -6.55 -5.71
CA ASP A 145 12.93 -5.63 -6.15
C ASP A 145 12.71 -4.19 -5.64
N ARG A 146 13.83 -3.55 -5.24
CA ARG A 146 13.88 -2.13 -4.87
C ARG A 146 13.35 -1.26 -6.03
N ARG A 147 12.61 -0.22 -5.70
CA ARG A 147 11.96 0.64 -6.69
C ARG A 147 11.68 2.04 -6.17
N THR A 148 11.34 2.93 -7.10
CA THR A 148 10.77 4.24 -6.76
C THR A 148 9.52 4.05 -5.93
N GLY A 149 9.34 4.88 -4.90
CA GLY A 149 8.19 4.81 -3.99
C GLY A 149 8.35 3.81 -2.85
N ASP A 150 9.46 3.07 -2.75
CA ASP A 150 9.72 2.26 -1.56
C ASP A 150 9.80 3.16 -0.32
N VAL A 151 9.04 2.77 0.71
CA VAL A 151 9.02 3.39 2.04
C VAL A 151 10.02 2.64 2.92
N LEU A 152 10.95 3.38 3.48
CA LEU A 152 12.08 2.85 4.25
C LEU A 152 12.05 3.39 5.66
N VAL A 153 12.46 2.54 6.60
CA VAL A 153 12.71 2.88 8.00
C VAL A 153 14.15 2.54 8.33
N PHE A 154 14.88 3.54 8.84
CA PHE A 154 16.15 3.31 9.52
C PHE A 154 15.90 3.33 11.02
N HIS A 155 16.28 2.24 11.68
CA HIS A 155 16.24 2.12 13.13
C HIS A 155 17.56 2.66 13.70
N GLU A 156 17.52 3.87 14.24
CA GLU A 156 18.66 4.54 14.84
C GLU A 156 18.49 4.69 16.37
N VAL A 157 19.51 5.25 17.00
CA VAL A 157 19.50 5.62 18.42
C VAL A 157 19.63 7.14 18.50
N ASP A 158 18.72 7.78 19.21
CA ASP A 158 18.71 9.23 19.36
C ASP A 158 19.86 9.74 20.26
N ALA A 159 19.95 11.06 20.40
CA ALA A 159 21.00 11.70 21.21
C ALA A 159 20.94 11.33 22.71
N ASN A 160 19.82 10.78 23.19
CA ASN A 160 19.60 10.35 24.56
C ASN A 160 19.83 8.84 24.75
N GLY A 161 20.09 8.09 23.68
CA GLY A 161 20.24 6.64 23.75
C GLY A 161 18.95 5.86 23.51
N GLU A 162 17.86 6.51 23.11
CA GLU A 162 16.56 5.89 22.90
C GLU A 162 16.37 5.46 21.42
N PRO A 163 15.60 4.39 21.15
CA PRO A 163 15.29 3.99 19.78
C PRO A 163 14.55 5.10 19.02
N ALA A 164 15.01 5.41 17.81
CA ALA A 164 14.39 6.39 16.93
C ALA A 164 14.26 5.83 15.51
N GLU A 165 13.13 6.12 14.87
CA GLU A 165 12.88 5.71 13.50
C GLU A 165 13.02 6.92 12.57
N GLU A 166 13.90 6.81 11.57
CA GLU A 166 13.96 7.78 10.48
C GLU A 166 13.27 7.22 9.23
N TRP A 167 12.23 7.93 8.78
CA TRP A 167 11.39 7.53 7.66
C TRP A 167 11.84 8.17 6.35
N TYR A 168 11.91 7.38 5.28
CA TYR A 168 12.30 7.85 3.95
C TYR A 168 11.43 7.27 2.85
N VAL A 169 11.34 7.99 1.74
CA VAL A 169 10.81 7.45 0.48
C VAL A 169 11.85 7.54 -0.63
N VAL A 170 12.00 6.46 -1.38
CA VAL A 170 12.92 6.37 -2.52
C VAL A 170 12.37 7.11 -3.74
N LEU A 171 13.17 8.00 -4.32
CA LEU A 171 12.83 8.71 -5.57
C LEU A 171 13.66 8.27 -6.77
N THR A 172 14.75 7.51 -6.58
CA THR A 172 15.52 6.95 -7.69
C THR A 172 14.62 6.11 -8.60
N PRO A 173 14.68 6.27 -9.93
CA PRO A 173 13.89 5.52 -10.89
C PRO A 173 14.04 3.99 -10.74
N SER A 174 12.92 3.26 -10.77
CA SER A 174 12.89 1.79 -10.68
C SER A 174 13.75 1.11 -11.73
N CYS A 175 13.91 1.71 -12.92
CA CYS A 175 14.74 1.18 -14.00
C CYS A 175 16.25 1.19 -13.69
N ASP A 176 16.69 1.92 -12.67
CA ASP A 176 18.09 1.95 -12.21
C ASP A 176 18.36 0.87 -11.15
N PHE A 177 17.33 0.26 -10.56
CA PHE A 177 17.41 -0.81 -9.57
C PHE A 177 17.34 -2.23 -10.14
N VAL A 178 17.33 -2.38 -11.47
CA VAL A 178 17.21 -3.70 -12.12
C VAL A 178 18.35 -4.62 -11.67
N PRO A 179 18.09 -5.76 -10.99
CA PRO A 179 19.14 -6.57 -10.36
C PRO A 179 20.21 -7.07 -11.34
N THR A 180 19.82 -7.39 -12.57
CA THR A 180 20.73 -7.87 -13.63
C THR A 180 21.62 -6.79 -14.20
N ARG A 181 21.30 -5.51 -13.96
CA ARG A 181 22.03 -4.35 -14.45
C ARG A 181 21.77 -3.17 -13.50
N LEU A 182 22.25 -3.30 -12.26
CA LEU A 182 22.15 -2.23 -11.27
C LEU A 182 22.94 -1.02 -11.80
N LYS A 183 22.26 0.12 -11.97
CA LYS A 183 22.84 1.38 -12.46
C LYS A 183 22.91 2.44 -11.39
N ALA A 184 22.12 2.30 -10.33
CA ALA A 184 22.15 3.22 -9.21
C ALA A 184 23.41 2.96 -8.37
N ASP A 185 24.45 3.77 -8.58
CA ASP A 185 25.57 3.87 -7.62
C ASP A 185 25.11 4.62 -6.34
N HIS A 186 24.22 5.58 -6.54
CA HIS A 186 23.60 6.38 -5.50
C HIS A 186 22.07 6.34 -5.61
N THR A 187 21.43 6.28 -4.45
CA THR A 187 19.99 6.35 -4.31
C THR A 187 19.58 7.68 -3.72
N VAL A 188 18.66 8.35 -4.42
CA VAL A 188 17.96 9.54 -3.95
C VAL A 188 16.76 9.10 -3.13
N MET A 189 16.71 9.60 -1.91
CA MET A 189 15.57 9.42 -1.01
C MET A 189 15.22 10.75 -0.33
N VAL A 190 14.01 10.86 0.18
CA VAL A 190 13.52 12.07 0.85
C VAL A 190 13.01 11.70 2.23
N ALA A 191 13.45 12.45 3.23
CA ALA A 191 13.04 12.25 4.61
C ALA A 191 11.56 12.59 4.80
N CYS A 192 10.92 11.87 5.70
CA CYS A 192 9.54 12.06 6.10
C CYS A 192 9.50 12.39 7.59
N ASP A 193 8.66 13.35 7.95
CA ASP A 193 8.30 13.61 9.35
C ASP A 193 6.97 12.91 9.67
N LEU A 194 6.76 12.52 10.92
CA LEU A 194 5.44 12.10 11.39
C LEU A 194 4.47 13.29 11.29
N LEU A 195 3.23 13.05 10.86
CA LEU A 195 2.20 14.08 10.85
C LEU A 195 2.02 14.68 12.25
N GLU A 196 2.11 13.83 13.29
CA GLU A 196 1.98 14.20 14.68
C GLU A 196 3.03 15.21 15.15
N ASP A 197 4.20 15.21 14.48
CA ASP A 197 5.28 16.13 14.79
C ASP A 197 5.15 17.50 14.14
N THR A 198 4.25 17.63 13.17
CA THR A 198 4.02 18.90 12.48
C THR A 198 3.40 19.94 13.42
N LYS A 199 3.75 21.21 13.19
CA LYS A 199 3.20 22.34 13.94
C LYS A 199 1.67 22.37 13.87
N GLU A 200 1.10 22.11 12.70
CA GLU A 200 -0.34 22.11 12.47
C GLU A 200 -1.07 21.03 13.26
N TYR A 201 -0.50 19.83 13.37
CA TYR A 201 -1.07 18.76 14.18
C TYR A 201 -1.00 19.12 15.68
N LYS A 202 0.16 19.61 16.16
CA LYS A 202 0.32 20.04 17.56
C LYS A 202 -0.67 21.15 17.92
N GLU A 203 -0.81 22.17 17.07
CA GLU A 203 -1.83 23.22 17.21
C GLU A 203 -3.26 22.67 17.28
N TRP A 204 -3.58 21.64 16.49
CA TRP A 204 -4.89 21.00 16.50
C TRP A 204 -5.13 20.13 17.73
N SER A 205 -4.12 19.37 18.16
CA SER A 205 -4.18 18.50 19.35
C SER A 205 -4.32 19.31 20.64
N GLU A 206 -3.73 20.51 20.70
CA GLU A 206 -3.77 21.40 21.87
C GLU A 206 -4.92 22.42 21.83
N ALA A 207 -5.66 22.51 20.72
CA ALA A 207 -6.75 23.48 20.57
C ALA A 207 -7.96 23.14 21.46
N GLY A 208 -8.44 24.14 22.20
CA GLY A 208 -9.78 24.11 22.82
C GLY A 208 -10.90 24.14 21.79
N ASP A 209 -12.14 23.87 22.23
CA ASP A 209 -13.31 23.68 21.34
C ASP A 209 -13.52 24.81 20.34
N ASP A 210 -13.34 26.07 20.74
CA ASP A 210 -13.53 27.25 19.88
C ASP A 210 -12.49 27.36 18.74
N GLY A 211 -11.31 26.76 18.89
CA GLY A 211 -10.20 26.82 17.91
C GLY A 211 -10.04 25.54 17.07
N LYS A 212 -10.66 24.44 17.49
CA LYS A 212 -10.39 23.09 16.98
C LYS A 212 -10.72 22.93 15.51
N GLU A 213 -11.82 23.51 15.04
CA GLU A 213 -12.24 23.44 13.62
C GLU A 213 -11.27 24.18 12.69
N SER A 214 -10.78 25.34 13.12
CA SER A 214 -9.78 26.11 12.36
C SER A 214 -8.44 25.39 12.29
N ALA A 215 -8.00 24.81 13.41
CA ALA A 215 -6.78 24.02 13.46
C ALA A 215 -6.89 22.71 12.64
N ARG A 216 -8.05 22.04 12.69
CA ARG A 216 -8.35 20.85 11.88
C ARG A 216 -8.18 21.14 10.39
N LYS A 217 -8.69 22.27 9.89
CA LYS A 217 -8.53 22.68 8.48
C LYS A 217 -7.07 22.82 8.06
N LYS A 218 -6.17 23.22 8.97
CA LYS A 218 -4.73 23.29 8.68
C LYS A 218 -4.14 21.88 8.52
N VAL A 219 -4.49 20.94 9.39
CA VAL A 219 -4.08 19.53 9.27
C VAL A 219 -4.61 18.93 7.97
N GLU A 220 -5.89 19.12 7.68
CA GLU A 220 -6.50 18.67 6.42
C GLU A 220 -5.80 19.26 5.19
N SER A 221 -5.30 20.50 5.26
CA SER A 221 -4.54 21.11 4.17
C SER A 221 -3.22 20.38 3.89
N ILE A 222 -2.55 19.85 4.93
CA ILE A 222 -1.37 18.99 4.77
C ILE A 222 -1.78 17.68 4.11
N MET A 223 -2.82 17.02 4.65
CA MET A 223 -3.28 15.72 4.16
C MET A 223 -3.76 15.77 2.70
N ARG A 224 -4.28 16.92 2.26
CA ARG A 224 -4.68 17.18 0.87
C ARG A 224 -3.55 17.68 -0.02
N ASN A 225 -2.31 17.70 0.47
CA ASN A 225 -1.15 18.18 -0.27
C ASN A 225 -1.29 19.65 -0.76
N ASN A 226 -1.93 20.49 0.06
CA ASN A 226 -2.20 21.90 -0.22
C ASN A 226 -1.97 22.77 1.03
N ARG A 227 -0.81 22.57 1.67
CA ARG A 227 -0.47 23.17 2.97
C ARG A 227 -0.55 24.70 2.95
N PHE A 228 -1.41 25.25 3.80
CA PHE A 228 -1.76 26.68 3.84
C PHE A 228 -0.56 27.61 4.09
N LYS A 229 -0.50 28.75 3.37
CA LYS A 229 0.54 29.80 3.54
C LYS A 229 1.99 29.27 3.57
N SER A 230 2.23 28.17 2.87
CA SER A 230 3.54 27.54 2.73
C SER A 230 3.84 27.30 1.25
N GLN A 231 5.06 26.85 0.95
CA GLN A 231 5.37 26.30 -0.36
C GLN A 231 4.63 24.96 -0.52
N SER A 232 3.38 24.97 -1.00
CA SER A 232 2.50 23.79 -1.10
C SER A 232 3.14 22.61 -1.82
N GLU A 233 3.95 22.87 -2.85
CA GLU A 233 4.66 21.83 -3.60
C GLU A 233 5.81 21.17 -2.82
N ARG A 234 6.30 21.77 -1.72
CA ARG A 234 7.41 21.24 -0.92
C ARG A 234 7.06 19.96 -0.17
N PHE A 235 5.81 19.82 0.25
CA PHE A 235 5.37 18.73 1.12
C PHE A 235 4.47 17.75 0.37
N HIS A 236 4.58 16.48 0.72
CA HIS A 236 3.67 15.42 0.26
C HIS A 236 3.26 14.53 1.44
N PHE A 237 1.96 14.37 1.65
CA PHE A 237 1.38 13.55 2.68
C PHE A 237 1.20 12.12 2.18
N LEU A 238 1.59 11.17 3.03
CA LEU A 238 1.40 9.74 2.84
C LEU A 238 0.57 9.23 4.03
N PRO A 239 -0.61 8.64 3.78
CA PRO A 239 -1.52 8.28 4.85
C PRO A 239 -1.02 7.05 5.62
N ALA A 240 -1.41 6.90 6.88
CA ALA A 240 -1.14 5.68 7.62
C ALA A 240 -1.84 4.48 6.98
N ALA A 241 -1.13 3.36 6.85
CA ALA A 241 -1.68 2.09 6.39
C ALA A 241 -0.78 0.93 6.83
N TRP A 242 -1.38 -0.11 7.42
CA TRP A 242 -0.64 -1.24 7.98
C TRP A 242 0.38 -0.74 9.02
N ASP A 243 1.68 -0.93 8.77
CA ASP A 243 2.80 -0.51 9.64
C ASP A 243 3.37 0.88 9.24
N VAL A 244 2.87 1.50 8.18
CA VAL A 244 3.28 2.86 7.78
C VAL A 244 2.46 3.88 8.57
N PRO A 245 3.06 4.82 9.31
CA PRO A 245 2.34 5.88 10.01
C PRO A 245 1.91 7.02 9.06
N ASN A 246 1.22 8.02 9.59
CA ASN A 246 0.92 9.23 8.82
C ASN A 246 2.20 10.03 8.62
N LEU A 247 2.69 10.12 7.39
CA LEU A 247 3.97 10.73 7.05
C LEU A 247 3.79 12.00 6.22
N VAL A 248 4.71 12.95 6.42
CA VAL A 248 4.84 14.17 5.63
C VAL A 248 6.23 14.21 5.03
N VAL A 249 6.32 13.87 3.75
CA VAL A 249 7.54 13.98 2.94
C VAL A 249 7.92 15.45 2.81
N ASP A 250 9.19 15.78 3.10
CA ASP A 250 9.74 17.12 2.91
C ASP A 250 10.80 17.11 1.80
N PHE A 251 10.45 17.60 0.61
CA PHE A 251 11.35 17.60 -0.55
C PHE A 251 12.60 18.49 -0.38
N GLN A 252 12.72 19.28 0.69
CA GLN A 252 13.99 19.93 1.04
C GLN A 252 15.01 18.97 1.68
N ARG A 253 14.54 17.91 2.34
CA ARG A 253 15.36 16.97 3.11
C ARG A 253 15.67 15.72 2.29
N TRP A 254 16.15 15.92 1.08
CA TRP A 254 16.58 14.83 0.21
C TRP A 254 18.03 14.45 0.52
N ARG A 255 18.32 13.14 0.46
CA ARG A 255 19.64 12.55 0.71
C ARG A 255 20.05 11.69 -0.48
N HIS A 256 21.36 11.69 -0.75
CA HIS A 256 22.00 10.69 -1.58
C HIS A 256 22.74 9.71 -0.67
N ILE A 257 22.41 8.43 -0.77
CA ILE A 257 23.19 7.37 -0.11
C ILE A 257 23.67 6.36 -1.14
N THR A 258 24.74 5.64 -0.82
CA THR A 258 25.16 4.52 -1.68
C THR A 258 24.13 3.41 -1.58
N THR A 259 23.93 2.66 -2.66
CA THR A 259 22.97 1.54 -2.66
C THR A 259 23.35 0.48 -1.64
N ALA A 260 24.63 0.28 -1.32
CA ALA A 260 25.05 -0.62 -0.23
C ALA A 260 24.53 -0.19 1.17
N THR A 261 24.34 1.12 1.40
CA THR A 261 23.80 1.62 2.68
C THR A 261 22.30 1.30 2.84
N LEU A 262 21.59 1.04 1.73
CA LEU A 262 20.17 0.72 1.74
C LEU A 262 19.86 -0.63 2.39
N ASP A 263 20.83 -1.55 2.44
CA ASP A 263 20.65 -2.88 3.03
C ASP A 263 20.42 -2.83 4.54
N GLY A 264 20.83 -1.72 5.19
CA GLY A 264 20.56 -1.46 6.61
C GLY A 264 19.17 -0.87 6.90
N ALA A 265 18.40 -0.52 5.86
CA ALA A 265 17.04 -0.02 6.01
C ALA A 265 16.01 -1.14 5.88
N GLU A 266 15.04 -1.15 6.78
CA GLU A 266 13.84 -1.93 6.62
C GLU A 266 12.95 -1.32 5.54
N ARG A 267 12.51 -2.13 4.59
CA ARG A 267 11.52 -1.73 3.59
C ARG A 267 10.16 -2.23 4.06
N VAL A 268 9.26 -1.31 4.41
CA VAL A 268 7.96 -1.64 5.03
C VAL A 268 6.82 -1.70 4.01
N ALA A 269 6.91 -0.92 2.93
CA ALA A 269 5.89 -0.85 1.89
C ALA A 269 6.47 -0.26 0.58
N THR A 270 5.72 -0.42 -0.51
CA THR A 270 5.96 0.33 -1.76
C THR A 270 4.72 1.17 -2.05
N ILE A 271 4.89 2.47 -2.32
CA ILE A 271 3.78 3.33 -2.77
C ILE A 271 3.28 2.84 -4.14
N ASP A 272 1.98 2.60 -4.26
CA ASP A 272 1.36 2.08 -5.48
C ASP A 272 1.12 3.18 -6.53
N SER A 273 0.92 2.79 -7.79
CA SER A 273 0.40 3.67 -8.83
C SER A 273 -1.08 3.99 -8.57
N PRO A 274 -1.55 5.23 -8.82
CA PRO A 274 -0.82 6.36 -9.41
C PRO A 274 -0.15 7.29 -8.37
N PHE A 275 -0.09 6.88 -7.10
CA PHE A 275 0.35 7.73 -5.99
C PHE A 275 1.85 8.01 -6.05
N VAL A 276 2.65 7.03 -6.48
CA VAL A 276 4.10 7.21 -6.68
C VAL A 276 4.39 8.21 -7.81
N GLU A 277 3.62 8.20 -8.89
CA GLU A 277 3.72 9.19 -9.98
C GLU A 277 3.35 10.58 -9.47
N ALA A 278 2.32 10.69 -8.63
CA ALA A 278 1.94 11.96 -8.00
C ALA A 278 3.04 12.50 -7.08
N LEU A 279 3.70 11.62 -6.30
CA LEU A 279 4.85 11.96 -5.47
C LEU A 279 6.03 12.47 -6.31
N VAL A 280 6.45 11.71 -7.32
CA VAL A 280 7.57 12.06 -8.21
C VAL A 280 7.28 13.34 -9.01
N SER A 281 6.05 13.49 -9.50
CA SER A 281 5.61 14.70 -10.21
C SER A 281 5.71 15.93 -9.31
N ARG A 282 5.29 15.80 -8.05
CA ARG A 282 5.39 16.90 -7.07
C ARG A 282 6.83 17.24 -6.72
N PHE A 283 7.67 16.25 -6.47
CA PHE A 283 9.12 16.46 -6.29
C PHE A 283 9.72 17.21 -7.47
N THR A 284 9.40 16.78 -8.70
CA THR A 284 9.88 17.42 -9.94
C THR A 284 9.43 18.86 -10.04
N ARG A 285 8.16 19.17 -9.73
CA ARG A 285 7.64 20.54 -9.72
C ARG A 285 8.32 21.39 -8.66
N TYR A 286 8.58 20.84 -7.48
CA TYR A 286 9.26 21.53 -6.40
C TYR A 286 10.73 21.83 -6.71
N PHE A 287 11.47 20.84 -7.22
CA PHE A 287 12.90 20.97 -7.49
C PHE A 287 13.19 21.90 -8.69
N ASN A 288 12.30 21.91 -9.69
CA ASN A 288 12.47 22.73 -10.90
C ASN A 288 11.78 24.11 -10.81
N ARG A 289 11.46 24.59 -9.61
CA ARG A 289 10.85 25.93 -9.46
C ARG A 289 11.83 27.01 -9.92
N VAL A 290 11.41 27.76 -10.92
CA VAL A 290 12.08 29.00 -11.32
C VAL A 290 11.44 30.14 -10.55
N GLY A 291 12.22 30.84 -9.72
CA GLY A 291 11.74 32.04 -9.06
C GLY A 291 11.50 33.15 -10.09
N THR A 292 10.28 33.66 -10.14
CA THR A 292 9.98 34.90 -10.87
C THR A 292 9.96 36.05 -9.86
N PRO A 293 10.65 37.17 -10.11
CA PRO A 293 10.53 38.34 -9.26
C PRO A 293 9.09 38.84 -9.26
N ASP A 294 8.63 39.36 -8.13
CA ASP A 294 7.32 40.01 -8.05
C ASP A 294 7.34 41.29 -8.88
N LEU A 295 6.33 41.47 -9.73
CA LEU A 295 6.15 42.69 -10.49
C LEU A 295 5.80 43.84 -9.52
N ASP A 296 6.48 44.97 -9.65
CA ASP A 296 6.01 46.20 -9.02
C ASP A 296 4.75 46.68 -9.73
N VAL A 297 3.61 46.24 -9.19
CA VAL A 297 2.29 46.50 -9.77
C VAL A 297 1.96 47.99 -9.74
N ASN A 298 2.49 48.75 -8.76
CA ASN A 298 2.25 50.18 -8.67
C ASN A 298 2.91 50.89 -9.87
N VAL A 299 4.18 50.56 -10.18
CA VAL A 299 4.88 51.09 -11.36
C VAL A 299 4.17 50.71 -12.66
N ALA A 300 3.58 49.52 -12.75
CA ALA A 300 2.83 49.10 -13.92
C ALA A 300 1.50 49.88 -14.07
N ILE A 301 0.80 50.12 -12.97
CA ILE A 301 -0.46 50.89 -12.94
C ILE A 301 -0.21 52.37 -13.27
N ASP A 302 0.84 52.98 -12.71
CA ASP A 302 1.18 54.39 -12.96
C ASP A 302 1.46 54.69 -14.44
N ARG A 303 1.77 53.68 -15.26
CA ARG A 303 1.97 53.80 -16.71
C ARG A 303 0.68 53.66 -17.53
N LEU A 304 -0.44 53.30 -16.90
CA LEU A 304 -1.75 53.21 -17.55
C LEU A 304 -2.52 54.54 -17.52
N THR A 305 -2.07 55.51 -16.74
CA THR A 305 -2.63 56.86 -16.60
C THR A 305 -1.78 57.90 -17.30
#